data_AF-A0A645E4X9-F1
#
_entry.id   AF-A0A645E4X9-F1
#
_cell.length_a   1.000
_cell.length_b   1.000
_cell.length_c   1.000
_cell.angle_alpha   90.00
_cell.angle_beta   90.00
_cell.angle_gamma   90.00
#
_symmetry.space_group_name_H-M   'P 1'
#
loop_
_entity.id
_entity.type
_entity.pdbx_description
1 polymer ?
#
loop_
_entity_poly.entity_id
_entity_poly.type
_entity_poly.pdbx_seq_one_letter_code
_entity_poly.pdbx_strand_id
1 'polypeptide(L)'
;MIIDMFSRSGLRIVGIKVLKMSVSQALQFYGPTKDGLKAKLAPIYGMQARELLEHEFNVHLNVQLQDILTNSFGDMYSEEQFERIVEFMAGIKPSDCKAEELDKPGLVKCMVLVYEGKDAVQKVRTILGATDPNKAAAGTIRREFGSNIRVNAAHASDSTENAVREMSILKADENVCSSLIETYLATIDASPRSDS
;
A
#
# COMPACT_ATOMS: atom_id res chain seq x y z
N MET A 1 -18.14 0.19 9.34
CA MET A 1 -17.98 0.50 7.91
C MET A 1 -16.88 -0.35 7.26
N ILE A 2 -15.58 -0.24 7.60
CA ILE A 2 -14.56 -1.21 7.14
C ILE A 2 -14.34 -2.36 8.12
N ILE A 3 -14.11 -2.08 9.41
CA ILE A 3 -13.88 -3.10 10.46
C ILE A 3 -15.04 -4.12 10.52
N ASP A 4 -16.28 -3.64 10.34
CA ASP A 4 -17.47 -4.49 10.31
C ASP A 4 -17.46 -5.54 9.19
N MET A 5 -16.85 -5.25 8.04
CA MET A 5 -16.74 -6.22 6.94
C MET A 5 -15.84 -7.40 7.31
N PHE A 6 -14.95 -7.24 8.29
CA PHE A 6 -14.12 -8.32 8.83
C PHE A 6 -14.83 -9.15 9.91
N SER A 7 -15.97 -8.70 10.46
CA SER A 7 -16.64 -9.37 11.59
C SER A 7 -17.02 -10.83 11.30
N ARG A 8 -17.34 -11.16 10.04
CA ARG A 8 -17.75 -12.50 9.60
C ARG A 8 -16.61 -13.37 9.08
N SER A 9 -15.36 -12.88 9.13
CA SER A 9 -14.20 -13.58 8.55
C SER A 9 -13.61 -14.67 9.44
N GLY A 10 -13.99 -14.68 10.72
CA GLY A 10 -13.33 -15.46 11.77
C GLY A 10 -11.93 -14.97 12.10
N LEU A 11 -11.52 -13.80 11.60
CA LEU A 11 -10.29 -13.12 12.00
C LEU A 11 -10.53 -12.27 13.23
N ARG A 12 -9.53 -12.19 14.10
CA ARG A 12 -9.54 -11.35 15.30
C ARG A 12 -8.51 -10.24 15.16
N ILE A 13 -8.84 -9.06 15.66
CA ILE A 13 -7.89 -7.95 15.71
C ILE A 13 -6.96 -8.19 16.90
N VAL A 14 -5.66 -8.24 16.62
CA VAL A 14 -4.60 -8.40 17.62
C VAL A 14 -3.69 -7.17 17.73
N GLY A 15 -3.89 -6.18 16.86
CA GLY A 15 -3.15 -4.92 16.89
C GLY A 15 -3.94 -3.78 16.28
N ILE A 16 -3.91 -2.61 16.92
CA ILE A 16 -4.48 -1.37 16.39
C ILE A 16 -3.49 -0.24 16.64
N LYS A 17 -3.10 0.49 15.60
CA LYS A 17 -2.24 1.66 15.76
C LYS A 17 -2.69 2.77 14.82
N VAL A 18 -2.88 3.96 15.36
CA VAL A 18 -3.00 5.17 14.54
C VAL A 18 -1.63 5.84 14.54
N LEU A 19 -1.04 6.01 13.35
CA LEU A 19 0.24 6.69 13.20
C LEU A 19 0.21 7.70 12.08
N LYS A 20 1.22 8.57 12.06
CA LYS A 20 1.59 9.35 10.89
C LYS A 20 2.92 8.83 10.38
N MET A 21 2.87 8.06 9.31
CA MET A 21 4.06 7.40 8.77
C MET A 21 5.09 8.46 8.36
N SER A 22 6.34 8.30 8.81
CA SER A 22 7.43 9.16 8.34
C SER A 22 7.75 8.87 6.86
N VAL A 23 8.47 9.78 6.19
CA VAL A 23 8.93 9.54 4.82
C VAL A 23 9.84 8.31 4.76
N SER A 24 10.73 8.15 5.74
CA SER A 24 11.59 6.97 5.91
C SER A 24 10.81 5.68 6.04
N GLN A 25 9.77 5.64 6.89
CA GLN A 25 8.91 4.46 7.03
C GLN A 25 8.17 4.14 5.74
N ALA A 26 7.62 5.14 5.06
CA ALA A 26 6.91 4.94 3.79
C ALA A 26 7.84 4.42 2.69
N LEU A 27 9.07 4.93 2.60
CA LEU A 27 10.10 4.44 1.69
C LEU A 27 10.45 2.97 1.97
N GLN A 28 10.64 2.59 3.23
CA GLN A 28 10.91 1.20 3.61
C GLN A 28 9.70 0.29 3.35
N PHE A 29 8.50 0.78 3.60
CA PHE A 29 7.26 0.03 3.44
C PHE A 29 7.01 -0.33 1.97
N TYR A 30 7.06 0.67 1.09
CA TYR A 30 6.75 0.55 -0.34
C TYR A 30 7.97 0.26 -1.22
N GLY A 31 9.19 0.36 -0.69
CA GLY A 31 10.45 0.10 -1.43
C GLY A 31 10.43 -1.14 -2.32
N PRO A 32 9.94 -2.31 -1.87
CA PRO A 32 9.86 -3.51 -2.70
C PRO A 32 9.02 -3.35 -3.99
N THR A 33 8.13 -2.36 -4.05
CA THR A 33 7.27 -2.10 -5.22
C THR A 33 7.93 -1.19 -6.24
N LYS A 34 9.02 -0.49 -5.88
CA LYS A 34 9.66 0.55 -6.69
C LYS A 34 10.10 0.04 -8.05
N ASP A 35 10.92 -1.02 -8.07
CA ASP A 35 11.49 -1.54 -9.31
C ASP A 35 10.42 -2.17 -10.22
N GLY A 36 9.43 -2.87 -9.62
CA GLY A 36 8.31 -3.42 -10.35
C GLY A 36 7.41 -2.33 -10.98
N LEU A 37 7.21 -1.21 -10.26
CA LEU A 37 6.49 -0.06 -10.78
C LEU A 37 7.25 0.60 -11.93
N LYS A 38 8.57 0.80 -11.76
CA LYS A 38 9.45 1.34 -12.79
C LYS A 38 9.43 0.49 -14.06
N ALA A 39 9.67 -0.82 -13.95
CA ALA A 39 9.68 -1.74 -15.08
C ALA A 39 8.35 -1.74 -15.86
N LYS A 40 7.23 -1.51 -15.17
CA LYS A 40 5.90 -1.43 -15.78
C LYS A 40 5.63 -0.07 -16.43
N LEU A 41 6.02 1.02 -15.79
CA LEU A 41 5.60 2.37 -16.17
C LEU A 41 6.58 3.07 -17.13
N ALA A 42 7.88 2.83 -17.00
CA ALA A 42 8.87 3.50 -17.85
C ALA A 42 8.62 3.28 -19.36
N PRO A 43 8.31 2.05 -19.84
CA PRO A 43 8.00 1.85 -21.27
C PRO A 43 6.73 2.56 -21.72
N ILE A 44 5.72 2.66 -20.85
CA ILE A 44 4.46 3.34 -21.13
C ILE A 44 4.72 4.84 -21.30
N TYR A 45 5.47 5.45 -20.37
CA TYR A 45 5.78 6.86 -20.43
C TYR A 45 6.78 7.22 -21.54
N GLY A 46 7.73 6.34 -21.86
CA GLY A 46 8.60 6.48 -23.03
C GLY A 46 7.81 6.49 -24.33
N MET A 47 6.83 5.58 -24.47
CA MET A 47 5.92 5.54 -25.63
C MET A 47 5.04 6.79 -25.70
N GLN A 48 4.45 7.23 -24.59
CA GLN A 48 3.63 8.45 -24.57
C GLN A 48 4.45 9.70 -24.93
N ALA A 49 5.68 9.81 -24.43
CA ALA A 49 6.58 10.90 -24.80
C ALA A 49 6.91 10.85 -26.30
N ARG A 50 7.18 9.66 -26.84
CA ARG A 50 7.40 9.47 -28.28
C ARG A 50 6.20 9.95 -29.09
N GLU A 51 5.01 9.45 -28.78
CA GLU A 51 3.77 9.80 -29.50
C GLU A 51 3.52 11.32 -29.47
N LEU A 52 3.75 11.96 -28.32
CA LEU A 52 3.61 13.40 -28.17
C LEU A 52 4.62 14.18 -29.03
N LEU A 53 5.88 13.73 -29.07
CA LEU A 53 6.93 14.36 -29.88
C LEU A 53 6.72 14.17 -31.39
N GLU A 54 6.33 12.95 -31.81
CA GLU A 54 6.01 12.66 -33.21
C GLU A 54 4.85 13.53 -33.69
N HIS A 55 3.81 13.68 -32.86
CA HIS A 55 2.66 14.53 -33.15
C HIS A 55 3.03 16.02 -33.20
N GLU A 56 3.70 16.54 -32.18
CA GLU A 56 4.00 17.98 -32.05
C GLU A 56 4.97 18.47 -33.14
N PHE A 57 5.99 17.68 -33.45
CA PHE A 57 7.02 18.06 -34.42
C PHE A 57 6.80 17.50 -35.82
N ASN A 58 5.75 16.69 -36.01
CA ASN A 58 5.46 15.98 -37.27
C ASN A 58 6.67 15.18 -37.79
N VAL A 59 7.28 14.38 -36.91
CA VAL A 59 8.44 13.53 -37.19
C VAL A 59 8.12 12.07 -36.91
N HIS A 60 8.94 11.15 -37.43
CA HIS A 60 8.89 9.74 -37.04
C HIS A 60 10.17 9.37 -36.27
N LEU A 61 10.00 8.89 -35.04
CA LEU A 61 11.09 8.46 -34.19
C LEU A 61 11.32 6.96 -34.37
N ASN A 62 12.57 6.57 -34.58
CA ASN A 62 12.93 5.17 -34.71
C ASN A 62 12.92 4.46 -33.33
N VAL A 63 13.07 3.12 -33.35
CA VAL A 63 13.06 2.29 -32.14
C VAL A 63 14.17 2.68 -31.15
N GLN A 64 15.35 3.07 -31.63
CA GLN A 64 16.45 3.49 -30.75
C GLN A 64 16.10 4.74 -29.95
N LEU A 65 15.41 5.71 -30.55
CA LEU A 65 14.94 6.91 -29.85
C LEU A 65 13.83 6.59 -28.85
N GLN A 66 12.98 5.59 -29.13
CA GLN A 66 12.00 5.10 -28.15
C GLN A 66 12.67 4.47 -26.92
N ASP A 67 13.73 3.70 -27.11
CA ASP A 67 14.51 3.14 -26.00
C ASP A 67 15.17 4.25 -25.18
N ILE A 68 15.70 5.29 -25.84
CA ILE A 68 16.25 6.47 -25.15
C ILE A 68 15.18 7.17 -24.33
N LEU A 69 13.99 7.42 -24.89
CA LEU A 69 12.88 8.07 -24.16
C LEU A 69 12.42 7.24 -22.97
N THR A 70 12.36 5.92 -23.12
CA THR A 70 12.02 4.97 -22.04
C THR A 70 13.04 5.05 -20.91
N ASN A 71 14.33 4.94 -21.21
CA ASN A 71 15.42 4.93 -20.23
C ASN A 71 15.79 6.32 -19.69
N SER A 72 15.14 7.39 -20.16
CA SER A 72 15.35 8.76 -19.68
C SER A 72 14.06 9.33 -19.07
N PHE A 73 13.15 9.85 -19.90
CA PHE A 73 11.89 10.42 -19.45
C PHE A 73 11.01 9.37 -18.75
N GLY A 74 10.91 8.17 -19.31
CA GLY A 74 10.11 7.09 -18.74
C GLY A 74 10.59 6.69 -17.35
N ASP A 75 11.90 6.50 -17.20
CA ASP A 75 12.56 6.25 -15.93
C ASP A 75 12.30 7.36 -14.91
N MET A 76 12.57 8.61 -15.28
CA MET A 76 12.35 9.78 -14.41
C MET A 76 10.89 9.88 -13.96
N TYR A 77 9.95 9.74 -14.88
CA TYR A 77 8.54 9.89 -14.57
C TYR A 77 7.95 8.69 -13.82
N SER A 78 8.55 7.51 -13.96
CA SER A 78 8.20 6.34 -13.15
C SER A 78 8.67 6.46 -11.71
N GLU A 79 9.85 7.05 -11.47
CA GLU A 79 10.33 7.40 -10.12
C GLU A 79 9.39 8.42 -9.46
N GLU A 80 8.98 9.44 -10.22
CA GLU A 80 7.98 10.41 -9.78
C GLU A 80 6.66 9.74 -9.34
N GLN A 81 6.22 8.68 -10.02
CA GLN A 81 5.02 7.93 -9.58
C GLN A 81 5.25 7.17 -8.28
N PHE A 82 6.44 6.63 -8.04
CA PHE A 82 6.78 6.01 -6.76
C PHE A 82 6.80 7.04 -5.63
N GLU A 83 7.40 8.20 -5.87
CA GLU A 83 7.41 9.30 -4.91
C GLU A 83 6.01 9.76 -4.53
N ARG A 84 5.06 9.77 -5.48
CA ARG A 84 3.65 10.08 -5.21
C ARG A 84 2.95 9.05 -4.31
N ILE A 85 3.37 7.79 -4.33
CA ILE A 85 2.87 6.78 -3.37
C ILE A 85 3.34 7.13 -1.96
N VAL A 86 4.63 7.47 -1.83
CA VAL A 86 5.20 7.89 -0.55
C VAL A 86 4.54 9.18 -0.06
N GLU A 87 4.37 10.16 -0.93
CA GLU A 87 3.68 11.42 -0.65
C GLU A 87 2.24 11.18 -0.19
N PHE A 88 1.49 10.33 -0.87
CA PHE A 88 0.11 10.01 -0.47
C PHE A 88 0.04 9.45 0.96
N MET A 89 1.04 8.66 1.34
CA MET A 89 1.04 7.92 2.60
C MET A 89 1.68 8.67 3.77
N ALA A 90 2.71 9.48 3.52
CA ALA A 90 3.41 10.29 4.52
C ALA A 90 2.94 11.75 4.52
N GLY A 91 2.31 12.22 3.45
CA GLY A 91 1.93 13.62 3.22
C GLY A 91 3.08 14.52 2.77
N ILE A 92 4.26 13.96 2.51
CA ILE A 92 5.46 14.69 2.09
C ILE A 92 6.13 13.86 0.99
N LYS A 93 6.42 14.51 -0.13
CA LYS A 93 7.14 13.90 -1.24
C LYS A 93 8.62 13.69 -0.87
N PRO A 94 9.22 12.54 -1.18
CA PRO A 94 10.63 12.27 -0.87
C PRO A 94 11.60 13.34 -1.39
N SER A 95 11.45 13.81 -2.64
CA SER A 95 12.29 14.86 -3.21
C SER A 95 12.26 16.19 -2.44
N ASP A 96 11.17 16.44 -1.72
CA ASP A 96 10.92 17.69 -1.02
C ASP A 96 11.22 17.57 0.49
N CYS A 97 11.56 16.36 0.96
CA CYS A 97 11.87 16.07 2.36
C CYS A 97 13.37 16.25 2.63
N LYS A 98 13.70 17.12 3.59
CA LYS A 98 15.09 17.27 4.04
C LYS A 98 15.56 16.02 4.77
N ALA A 99 16.86 15.71 4.66
CA ALA A 99 17.44 14.50 5.25
C ALA A 99 17.18 14.40 6.76
N GLU A 100 17.29 15.51 7.49
CA GLU A 100 17.02 15.59 8.93
C GLU A 100 15.53 15.45 9.32
N GLU A 101 14.63 15.40 8.34
CA GLU A 101 13.19 15.28 8.54
C GLU A 101 12.62 13.92 8.14
N LEU A 102 13.43 13.05 7.54
CA LEU A 102 13.00 11.75 7.02
C LEU A 102 12.30 10.86 8.05
N ASP A 103 12.78 10.88 9.30
CA ASP A 103 12.24 10.07 10.39
C ASP A 103 11.20 10.81 11.26
N LYS A 104 10.95 12.10 11.00
CA LYS A 104 9.89 12.84 11.70
C LYS A 104 8.51 12.30 11.29
N PRO A 105 7.51 12.35 12.18
CA PRO A 105 6.15 11.94 11.83
C PRO A 105 5.63 12.71 10.61
N GLY A 106 5.01 11.99 9.67
CA GLY A 106 4.41 12.60 8.49
C GLY A 106 3.21 13.51 8.80
N LEU A 107 2.54 13.98 7.76
CA LEU A 107 1.40 14.88 7.87
C LEU A 107 0.05 14.15 7.88
N VAL A 108 -0.01 12.98 7.23
CA VAL A 108 -1.24 12.18 7.06
C VAL A 108 -1.34 11.11 8.14
N LYS A 109 -2.55 10.87 8.65
CA LYS A 109 -2.84 9.77 9.59
C LYS A 109 -3.26 8.52 8.82
N CYS A 110 -2.73 7.38 9.22
CA CYS A 110 -3.21 6.07 8.82
C CYS A 110 -3.58 5.24 10.04
N MET A 111 -4.52 4.31 9.85
CA MET A 111 -4.89 3.31 10.85
C MET A 111 -4.37 1.96 10.40
N VAL A 112 -3.58 1.33 11.25
CA VAL A 112 -3.03 -0.01 11.08
C VAL A 112 -3.87 -0.96 11.92
N LEU A 113 -4.32 -2.04 11.29
CA LEU A 113 -5.03 -3.13 11.95
C LEU A 113 -4.27 -4.42 11.67
N VAL A 114 -3.91 -5.13 12.73
CA VAL A 114 -3.30 -6.45 12.64
C VAL A 114 -4.38 -7.49 12.90
N TYR A 115 -4.59 -8.36 11.93
CA TYR A 115 -5.55 -9.46 12.02
C TYR A 115 -4.83 -10.79 12.16
N GLU A 116 -5.31 -11.61 13.08
CA GLU A 116 -4.85 -12.97 13.29
C GLU A 116 -5.97 -13.97 13.00
N GLY A 117 -5.60 -15.14 12.49
CA GLY A 117 -6.49 -16.28 12.28
C GLY A 117 -6.01 -17.18 11.16
N LYS A 118 -6.70 -18.31 10.98
CA LYS A 118 -6.41 -19.24 9.88
C LYS A 118 -6.58 -18.52 8.53
N ASP A 119 -5.55 -18.63 7.69
CA ASP A 119 -5.48 -18.04 6.34
C ASP A 119 -5.65 -16.50 6.34
N ALA A 120 -5.19 -15.81 7.39
CA ALA A 120 -5.42 -14.37 7.61
C ALA A 120 -5.06 -13.50 6.39
N VAL A 121 -3.85 -13.63 5.85
CA VAL A 121 -3.39 -12.84 4.69
C VAL A 121 -4.36 -12.99 3.51
N GLN A 122 -4.71 -14.23 3.15
CA GLN A 122 -5.59 -14.48 2.01
C GLN A 122 -7.02 -13.99 2.26
N LYS A 123 -7.56 -14.21 3.46
CA LYS A 123 -8.89 -13.72 3.84
C LYS A 123 -8.95 -12.19 3.80
N VAL A 124 -7.96 -11.51 4.36
CA VAL A 124 -7.89 -10.03 4.32
C VAL A 124 -7.89 -9.53 2.88
N ARG A 125 -7.03 -10.09 2.03
CA ARG A 125 -6.98 -9.73 0.60
C ARG A 125 -8.30 -9.99 -0.13
N THR A 126 -8.98 -11.09 0.21
CA THR A 126 -10.29 -11.44 -0.37
C THR A 126 -11.35 -10.41 0.02
N ILE A 127 -11.39 -10.00 1.29
CA ILE A 127 -12.33 -8.99 1.81
C ILE A 127 -12.04 -7.61 1.21
N LEU A 128 -10.77 -7.28 0.97
CA LEU A 128 -10.40 -6.07 0.25
C LEU A 128 -10.88 -6.10 -1.21
N GLY A 129 -10.65 -7.22 -1.88
CA GLY A 129 -10.91 -7.38 -3.31
C GLY A 129 -9.77 -6.87 -4.19
N ALA A 130 -10.00 -6.88 -5.51
CA ALA A 130 -8.99 -6.52 -6.51
C ALA A 130 -8.43 -5.10 -6.28
N THR A 131 -7.15 -4.88 -6.57
CA THR A 131 -6.45 -3.59 -6.36
C THR A 131 -7.13 -2.42 -7.08
N ASP A 132 -7.73 -2.68 -8.25
CA ASP A 132 -8.55 -1.72 -8.99
C ASP A 132 -10.02 -1.84 -8.53
N PRO A 133 -10.60 -0.81 -7.88
CA PRO A 133 -12.00 -0.78 -7.46
C PRO A 133 -13.01 -1.13 -8.57
N ASN A 134 -12.72 -0.77 -9.82
CA ASN A 134 -13.61 -1.05 -10.95
C ASN A 134 -13.68 -2.55 -11.29
N LYS A 135 -12.63 -3.30 -10.92
CA LYS A 135 -12.51 -4.75 -11.13
C LYS A 135 -12.79 -5.56 -9.85
N ALA A 136 -13.00 -4.89 -8.72
CA ALA A 136 -13.33 -5.52 -7.46
C ALA A 136 -14.80 -5.98 -7.44
N ALA A 137 -15.06 -7.14 -6.83
CA ALA A 137 -16.41 -7.68 -6.72
C ALA A 137 -17.28 -6.81 -5.80
N ALA A 138 -18.59 -6.82 -6.04
CA ALA A 138 -19.55 -6.16 -5.15
C ALA A 138 -19.41 -6.66 -3.71
N GLY A 139 -19.50 -5.76 -2.73
CA GLY A 139 -19.35 -6.11 -1.32
C GLY A 139 -17.91 -6.29 -0.84
N THR A 140 -16.88 -6.00 -1.64
CA THR A 140 -15.50 -5.89 -1.14
C THR A 140 -15.14 -4.44 -0.78
N ILE A 141 -14.21 -4.24 0.16
CA ILE A 141 -13.85 -2.89 0.66
C ILE A 141 -13.45 -1.96 -0.49
N ARG A 142 -12.62 -2.45 -1.42
CA ARG A 142 -12.14 -1.62 -2.53
C ARG A 142 -13.26 -1.24 -3.50
N ARG A 143 -14.28 -2.08 -3.67
CA ARG A 143 -15.43 -1.77 -4.50
C ARG A 143 -16.33 -0.71 -3.86
N GLU A 144 -16.55 -0.83 -2.55
CA GLU A 144 -17.45 0.07 -1.81
C GLU A 144 -16.82 1.43 -1.52
N PHE A 145 -15.51 1.49 -1.26
CA PHE A 145 -14.85 2.70 -0.72
C PHE A 145 -13.67 3.21 -1.57
N GLY A 146 -13.21 2.44 -2.56
CA GLY A 146 -12.12 2.86 -3.44
C GLY A 146 -12.62 3.74 -4.58
N SER A 147 -11.87 4.79 -4.93
CA SER A 147 -12.23 5.68 -6.05
C SER A 147 -11.46 5.35 -7.32
N ASN A 148 -10.20 4.90 -7.21
CA ASN A 148 -9.38 4.47 -8.32
C ASN A 148 -8.20 3.61 -7.82
N ILE A 149 -7.31 3.18 -8.73
CA ILE A 149 -6.17 2.31 -8.40
C ILE A 149 -5.18 2.94 -7.41
N ARG A 150 -5.04 4.28 -7.38
CA ARG A 150 -4.14 4.99 -6.45
C ARG A 150 -4.81 5.25 -5.10
N VAL A 151 -6.12 5.46 -5.08
CA VAL A 151 -6.93 5.70 -3.88
C VAL A 151 -7.93 4.55 -3.75
N ASN A 152 -7.42 3.37 -3.43
CA ASN A 152 -8.17 2.12 -3.40
C ASN A 152 -8.65 1.74 -1.99
N ALA A 153 -8.83 2.71 -1.10
CA ALA A 153 -9.29 2.57 0.29
C ALA A 153 -8.36 1.86 1.28
N ALA A 154 -7.73 0.73 0.93
CA ALA A 154 -6.94 -0.06 1.88
C ALA A 154 -5.76 -0.84 1.26
N HIS A 155 -4.67 -0.91 2.03
CA HIS A 155 -3.54 -1.80 1.82
C HIS A 155 -3.72 -3.10 2.60
N ALA A 156 -3.16 -4.20 2.07
CA ALA A 156 -2.98 -5.45 2.79
C ALA A 156 -1.73 -6.16 2.27
N SER A 157 -0.98 -6.78 3.19
CA SER A 157 0.17 -7.60 2.87
C SER A 157 -0.21 -8.72 1.89
N ASP A 158 0.75 -9.18 1.08
CA ASP A 158 0.59 -10.24 0.08
C ASP A 158 1.13 -11.60 0.53
N SER A 159 1.97 -11.63 1.57
CA SER A 159 2.47 -12.85 2.21
C SER A 159 2.62 -12.68 3.73
N THR A 160 2.84 -13.78 4.44
CA THR A 160 3.15 -13.81 5.87
C THR A 160 4.45 -13.08 6.20
N GLU A 161 5.47 -13.26 5.37
CA GLU A 161 6.79 -12.64 5.51
C GLU A 161 6.67 -11.12 5.34
N ASN A 162 5.90 -10.68 4.35
CA ASN A 162 5.63 -9.26 4.14
C ASN A 162 4.79 -8.68 5.28
N ALA A 163 3.81 -9.41 5.83
CA ALA A 163 3.08 -8.95 7.00
C ALA A 163 4.02 -8.70 8.20
N VAL A 164 4.94 -9.61 8.49
CA VAL A 164 5.93 -9.43 9.59
C VAL A 164 6.83 -8.23 9.34
N ARG A 165 7.38 -8.10 8.13
CA ARG A 165 8.21 -6.95 7.73
C ARG A 165 7.47 -5.63 7.86
N GLU A 166 6.26 -5.57 7.32
CA GLU A 166 5.40 -4.39 7.34
C GLU A 166 5.03 -3.97 8.78
N MET A 167 4.67 -4.94 9.63
CA MET A 167 4.42 -4.68 11.05
C MET A 167 5.64 -4.12 11.78
N SER A 168 6.84 -4.62 11.49
CA SER A 168 8.09 -4.12 12.08
C SER A 168 8.37 -2.68 11.68
N ILE A 169 8.21 -2.32 10.40
CA ILE A 169 8.40 -0.95 9.89
C ILE A 169 7.42 0.02 10.57
N LEU A 170 6.17 -0.40 10.72
CA LEU A 170 5.11 0.39 11.35
C LEU A 170 5.19 0.40 12.89
N LYS A 171 6.06 -0.45 13.46
CA LYS A 171 6.17 -0.74 14.90
C LYS A 171 4.79 -1.06 15.48
N ALA A 172 4.10 -2.01 14.86
CA ALA A 172 2.71 -2.34 15.18
C ALA A 172 2.53 -2.88 16.61
N ASP A 173 3.61 -3.35 17.23
CA ASP A 173 3.73 -3.77 18.63
C ASP A 173 3.69 -2.60 19.62
N GLU A 174 4.14 -1.40 19.22
CA GLU A 174 3.90 -0.14 19.95
C GLU A 174 2.43 0.28 19.80
N ASN A 175 1.54 -0.52 20.36
CA ASN A 175 0.10 -0.37 20.26
C ASN A 175 -0.47 0.11 21.60
N VAL A 176 -1.19 1.23 21.54
CA VAL A 176 -1.78 1.89 22.73
C VAL A 176 -2.86 1.03 23.38
N CYS A 177 -3.44 0.10 22.61
CA CYS A 177 -4.47 -0.83 23.04
C CYS A 177 -3.93 -2.25 23.31
N SER A 178 -2.62 -2.50 23.32
CA SER A 178 -2.07 -3.86 23.49
C SER A 178 -2.61 -4.56 24.74
N SER A 179 -2.65 -3.87 25.88
CA SER A 179 -3.16 -4.43 27.14
C SER A 179 -4.65 -4.79 27.08
N LEU A 180 -5.48 -4.00 26.39
CA LEU A 180 -6.90 -4.29 26.20
C LEU A 180 -7.10 -5.52 25.30
N ILE A 181 -6.30 -5.63 24.24
CA ILE A 181 -6.35 -6.74 23.30
C ILE A 181 -5.91 -8.04 23.99
N GLU A 182 -4.77 -8.03 24.69
CA GLU A 182 -4.26 -9.20 25.43
C GLU A 182 -5.27 -9.70 26.46
N THR A 183 -5.89 -8.78 27.21
CA THR A 183 -6.93 -9.12 28.19
C THR A 183 -8.13 -9.80 27.53
N TYR A 184 -8.59 -9.28 26.39
CA TYR A 184 -9.72 -9.86 25.65
C TYR A 184 -9.39 -11.22 25.02
N LEU A 185 -8.17 -11.41 24.51
CA LEU A 185 -7.76 -12.70 23.97
C LEU A 185 -7.68 -13.76 25.07
N ALA A 186 -7.15 -13.41 26.25
CA ALA A 186 -7.08 -14.30 27.39
C ALA A 186 -8.47 -14.78 27.87
N THR A 187 -9.51 -13.95 27.77
CA THR A 187 -10.88 -14.37 28.16
C THR A 187 -11.53 -15.32 27.15
N ILE A 188 -11.19 -15.20 25.86
CA ILE A 188 -11.66 -16.12 24.82
C ILE A 188 -10.93 -17.47 24.93
N ASP A 189 -9.61 -17.45 25.07
CA ASP A 189 -8.82 -18.68 25.15
C ASP A 189 -9.08 -19.46 26.46
N ALA A 190 -9.56 -18.79 27.51
CA ALA A 190 -10.03 -19.42 28.75
C ALA A 190 -11.47 -19.96 28.68
N SER A 191 -12.25 -19.66 27.63
CA SER A 191 -13.58 -20.24 27.46
C SER A 191 -13.47 -21.66 26.88
N PRO A 192 -14.11 -22.67 27.49
CA PRO A 192 -14.09 -24.02 26.93
C PRO A 192 -14.72 -24.00 25.54
N ARG A 193 -13.94 -24.41 24.53
CA ARG A 193 -14.46 -24.61 23.17
C ARG A 193 -15.58 -25.65 23.25
N SER A 194 -16.81 -25.22 23.02
CA SER A 194 -17.89 -26.14 22.69
C SER A 194 -17.62 -26.67 21.30
N ASP A 195 -17.01 -27.85 21.21
CA ASP A 195 -16.96 -28.61 19.97
C ASP A 195 -18.40 -28.93 19.55
N SER A 196 -18.83 -28.38 18.41
CA SER A 196 -20.01 -28.80 17.65
C SER A 196 -19.75 -28.63 16.16
#